data_AF-A0A8J4UDL2-F1
#
_entry.id   AF-A0A8J4UDL2-F1
#
_cell.length_a   1.000
_cell.length_b   1.000
_cell.length_c   1.000
_cell.angle_alpha   90.00
_cell.angle_beta   90.00
_cell.angle_gamma   90.00
#
_symmetry.space_group_name_H-M   'P 1'
#
loop_
_entity.id
_entity.type
_entity.pdbx_description
1 polymer ?
#
loop_
_entity_poly.entity_id
_entity_poly.type
_entity_poly.pdbx_seq_one_letter_code
_entity_poly.pdbx_strand_id
1 'polypeptide(L)' 'KLKPELASDLKGAAVTGNSVTLTCTLKTQSGSFQSGWKFYWIKDTKSNETETETFHYFISSVSVSDG' A
#
# COMPACT_ATOMS: atom_id res chain seq x y z
N LYS A 1 -17.47 11.96 -0.07
CA LYS A 1 -16.94 10.76 -0.72
C LYS A 1 -15.58 10.45 -0.11
N LEU A 2 -15.37 9.27 0.46
CA LEU A 2 -14.04 8.86 0.93
C LEU A 2 -13.15 8.63 -0.29
N LYS A 3 -11.94 9.20 -0.27
CA LYS A 3 -10.94 8.98 -1.31
C LYS A 3 -9.69 8.42 -0.63
N PRO A 4 -9.35 7.14 -0.85
CA PRO A 4 -8.07 6.61 -0.38
C PRO A 4 -6.92 7.21 -1.19
N GLU A 5 -5.80 7.43 -0.53
CA GLU A 5 -4.55 7.90 -1.12
C GLU A 5 -3.46 6.86 -0.90
N LEU A 6 -2.83 6.42 -1.99
CA LEU A 6 -1.70 5.50 -1.96
C LEU A 6 -0.39 6.30 -1.93
N ALA A 7 0.50 5.96 -1.00
CA ALA A 7 1.83 6.53 -0.89
C ALA A 7 2.89 5.44 -0.72
N SER A 8 4.12 5.74 -1.13
CA SER A 8 5.32 4.93 -0.84
C SER A 8 6.26 5.74 0.06
N ASP A 9 7.02 5.03 0.89
CA ASP A 9 8.14 5.57 1.65
C ASP A 9 9.34 6.00 0.77
N LEU A 10 9.42 5.51 -0.46
CA LEU A 10 10.46 5.92 -1.41
C LEU A 10 10.13 7.23 -2.11
N LYS A 11 11.16 8.07 -2.27
CA LYS A 11 11.13 9.24 -3.15
C LYS A 11 11.73 8.87 -4.51
N GLY A 12 10.89 8.39 -5.43
CA GLY A 12 11.29 8.03 -6.79
C GLY A 12 11.13 6.56 -7.11
N ALA A 13 11.83 6.08 -8.13
CA ALA A 13 11.75 4.70 -8.58
C ALA A 13 12.38 3.74 -7.55
N ALA A 14 11.71 2.61 -7.30
CA ALA A 14 12.28 1.51 -6.56
C ALA A 14 13.30 0.75 -7.43
N VAL A 15 14.44 0.39 -6.85
CA VAL A 15 15.44 -0.48 -7.49
C VAL A 15 15.22 -1.90 -6.98
N THR A 16 15.47 -2.91 -7.82
CA THR A 16 15.42 -4.32 -7.42
C THR A 16 16.27 -4.58 -6.18
N GLY A 17 15.71 -5.34 -5.22
CA GLY A 17 16.34 -5.62 -3.94
C GLY A 17 15.98 -4.65 -2.81
N ASN A 18 15.43 -3.46 -3.13
CA ASN A 18 15.01 -2.51 -2.09
C ASN A 18 13.80 -3.04 -1.31
N SER A 19 13.70 -2.67 -0.04
CA SER A 19 12.45 -2.76 0.69
C SER A 19 11.59 -1.52 0.44
N VAL A 20 10.27 -1.71 0.35
CA VAL A 20 9.29 -0.64 0.14
C VAL A 20 8.13 -0.83 1.10
N THR A 21 7.69 0.26 1.72
CA THR A 21 6.45 0.30 2.47
C THR A 21 5.43 1.12 1.69
N LEU A 22 4.36 0.45 1.26
CA LEU A 22 3.19 1.12 0.71
C LEU A 22 2.24 1.49 1.87
N THR A 23 1.62 2.66 1.78
CA THR A 23 0.70 3.18 2.79
C THR A 23 -0.59 3.65 2.12
N CYS A 24 -1.73 3.15 2.59
CA CYS A 24 -3.05 3.58 2.14
C CYS A 24 -3.67 4.51 3.18
N THR A 25 -3.78 5.80 2.86
CA THR A 25 -4.36 6.79 3.75
C THR A 25 -5.81 7.07 3.38
N LEU A 26 -6.73 6.80 4.31
CA LEU A 26 -8.13 7.20 4.21
C LEU A 26 -8.32 8.53 4.94
N LYS A 27 -8.39 9.63 4.19
CA LYS A 27 -8.75 10.94 4.78
C LYS A 27 -10.23 10.92 5.19
N THR A 28 -10.48 10.60 6.45
CA THR A 28 -11.80 10.80 7.07
C THR A 28 -11.92 12.28 7.47
N GLN A 29 -13.14 12.81 7.52
CA GLN A 29 -13.40 14.20 7.93
C GLN A 29 -12.96 14.49 9.39
N SER A 30 -12.70 13.43 10.17
CA SER A 30 -12.31 13.49 11.59
C SER A 30 -10.80 13.32 11.81
N GLY A 31 -10.02 13.02 10.77
CA GLY A 31 -8.56 12.86 10.88
C GLY A 31 -8.08 11.61 11.63
N SER A 32 -9.00 10.76 12.12
CA SER A 32 -8.67 9.47 12.71
C SER A 32 -8.72 8.36 11.67
N PHE A 33 -7.64 7.57 11.61
CA PHE A 33 -7.61 6.29 10.91
C PHE A 33 -8.61 5.37 11.60
N GLN A 34 -9.65 5.05 10.86
CA GLN A 34 -10.84 4.44 11.41
C GLN A 34 -10.54 2.98 11.73
N SER A 35 -10.68 2.61 13.00
CA SER A 35 -10.64 1.23 13.45
C SER A 35 -11.72 0.42 12.71
N GLY A 36 -11.38 -0.77 12.19
CA GLY A 36 -12.32 -1.69 11.55
C GLY A 36 -12.35 -1.70 10.01
N TRP A 37 -11.42 -1.02 9.33
CA TRP A 37 -11.26 -1.19 7.87
C TRP A 37 -10.36 -2.39 7.55
N LYS A 38 -10.68 -3.05 6.44
CA LYS A 38 -9.80 -4.02 5.78
C LYS A 38 -9.13 -3.36 4.58
N PHE A 39 -7.87 -3.66 4.36
CA PHE A 39 -7.09 -3.14 3.25
C PHE A 39 -6.76 -4.26 2.29
N TYR A 40 -6.96 -4.00 0.99
CA TYR A 40 -6.67 -4.94 -0.08
C TYR A 40 -5.58 -4.36 -0.97
N TRP A 41 -4.47 -5.08 -1.08
CA TRP A 41 -3.32 -4.72 -1.90
C TRP A 41 -3.33 -5.56 -3.17
N ILE A 42 -3.42 -4.88 -4.30
CA ILE A 42 -3.57 -5.49 -5.62
C ILE A 42 -2.33 -5.15 -6.43
N LYS A 43 -1.81 -6.17 -7.11
CA LYS A 43 -0.70 -6.03 -8.05
C LYS A 43 -1.25 -6.24 -9.45
N ASP A 44 -1.11 -5.27 -10.34
CA ASP A 44 -1.70 -5.36 -11.70
C ASP A 44 -1.23 -6.61 -12.47
N THR A 45 -0.02 -7.10 -12.19
CA THR A 45 0.57 -8.28 -12.83
C THR A 45 0.12 -9.62 -12.23
N LYS A 46 -0.55 -9.62 -11.07
CA LYS A 46 -1.06 -10.81 -10.39
C LYS A 46 -2.47 -10.54 -9.90
N SER A 47 -3.45 -11.29 -10.41
CA SER A 47 -4.85 -11.22 -9.97
C SER A 47 -5.10 -11.65 -8.51
N ASN A 48 -4.04 -11.83 -7.71
CA ASN A 48 -4.15 -12.19 -6.31
C ASN A 48 -4.09 -10.94 -5.45
N GLU A 49 -5.10 -10.78 -4.61
CA GLU A 49 -5.18 -9.72 -3.62
C GLU A 49 -4.50 -10.18 -2.33
N THR A 50 -3.81 -9.26 -1.65
CA THR A 50 -3.36 -9.49 -0.26
C THR A 50 -4.20 -8.65 0.68
N GLU A 51 -4.94 -9.31 1.59
CA GLU A 51 -5.71 -8.66 2.65
C GLU A 51 -4.80 -8.37 3.85
N THR A 52 -4.87 -7.14 4.37
CA THR A 52 -4.19 -6.73 5.61
C THR A 52 -5.16 -6.01 6.54
N GLU A 53 -4.98 -6.22 7.85
CA GLU A 53 -5.69 -5.45 8.89
C GLU A 53 -5.08 -4.06 9.10
N THR A 54 -3.84 -3.88 8.63
CA THR A 54 -3.12 -2.62 8.69
C THR A 54 -3.19 -1.88 7.36
N PHE A 55 -3.06 -0.57 7.42
CA PHE A 55 -3.04 0.32 6.26
C PHE A 55 -1.68 0.38 5.55
N HIS A 56 -0.75 -0.52 5.93
CA HIS A 56 0.58 -0.61 5.37
C HIS A 56 0.82 -1.98 4.74
N TYR A 57 1.56 -2.01 3.64
CA TYR A 57 2.04 -3.23 3.01
C TYR A 57 3.54 -3.16 2.79
N PHE A 58 4.25 -4.19 3.28
CA PHE A 58 5.70 -4.25 3.25
C PHE A 58 6.17 -5.22 2.17
N ILE A 59 6.92 -4.68 1.21
CA ILE A 59 7.65 -5.44 0.20
C ILE A 59 9.09 -5.54 0.71
N SER A 60 9.52 -6.75 1.06
CA SER A 60 10.85 -6.98 1.64
C SER A 60 11.98 -6.83 0.61
N SER A 61 11.72 -7.18 -0.65
CA SER A 61 12.66 -7.09 -1.75
C SER A 61 11.90 -6.92 -3.06
N VAL A 62 12.00 -5.72 -3.64
CA VAL A 62 11.38 -5.39 -4.93
C VAL A 62 12.01 -6.23 -6.04
N SER A 63 11.16 -6.74 -6.92
CA SER A 63 11.51 -7.50 -8.12
C SER A 63 11.02 -6.78 -9.38
N VAL A 64 11.52 -7.18 -10.54
CA VAL A 64 11.03 -6.68 -11.84
C VAL A 64 9.53 -6.89 -12.06
N SER A 65 8.92 -7.85 -11.36
CA SER A 65 7.48 -8.12 -11.46
C SER A 65 6.61 -7.14 -10.67
N ASP A 66 7.21 -6.29 -9.83
CA ASP A 66 6.55 -5.28 -8.98
C ASP A 66 6.33 -3.93 -9.67
N GLY A 67 6.89 -3.75 -10.87
CA GLY A 67 6.63 -2.59 -11.73
C GLY A 67 5.56 -2.85 -12.78
#